data_AF-T0MT68-F1
#
_entry.id   AF-T0MT68-F1
#
_cell.length_a   1.000
_cell.length_b   1.000
_cell.length_c   1.000
_cell.angle_alpha   90.00
_cell.angle_beta   90.00
_cell.angle_gamma   90.00
#
_symmetry.space_group_name_H-M   'P 1'
#
loop_
_entity.id
_entity.type
_entity.pdbx_description
1 polymer ?
#
loop_
_entity_poly.entity_id
_entity_poly.type
_entity_poly.pdbx_seq_one_letter_code
_entity_poly.pdbx_strand_id
1 'polypeptide(L)' 'MNYQIRQATAEDIRSALDLALRVFMEYDSLDYGPEHTERMRLSIEERIANPDIYLSGNRLMFVALDDKKVIGIIETYGNN' A
#
# COMPACT_ATOMS: atom_id res chain seq x y z
N MET A 1 17.37 -7.22 14.19
CA MET A 1 16.37 -6.56 13.30
C MET A 1 16.92 -5.20 12.96
N ASN A 2 17.10 -4.95 11.66
CA ASN A 2 17.55 -3.65 11.16
C ASN A 2 16.45 -3.12 10.25
N TYR A 3 15.56 -2.31 10.83
CA TYR A 3 14.43 -1.77 10.07
C TYR A 3 14.85 -0.51 9.33
N GLN A 4 14.49 -0.44 8.05
CA GLN A 4 14.65 0.78 7.26
C GLN A 4 13.28 1.36 6.94
N ILE A 5 13.10 2.66 7.20
CA ILE A 5 11.93 3.42 6.77
C ILE A 5 12.40 4.40 5.71
N ARG A 6 11.76 4.37 4.54
CA ARG A 6 12.05 5.29 3.43
C ARG A 6 10.85 5.43 2.50
N GLN A 7 10.90 6.44 1.62
CA GLN A 7 9.96 6.51 0.51
C GLN A 7 10.10 5.25 -0.37
N ALA A 8 8.97 4.74 -0.84
CA ALA A 8 8.90 3.57 -1.71
C ALA A 8 9.60 3.84 -3.04
N THR A 9 10.37 2.88 -3.52
CA THR A 9 10.82 2.83 -4.92
C THR A 9 9.75 2.12 -5.76
N ALA A 10 9.89 2.16 -7.09
CA ALA A 10 9.02 1.43 -8.00
C ALA A 10 8.94 -0.08 -7.67
N GLU A 11 10.03 -0.68 -7.18
CA GLU A 11 10.12 -2.10 -6.83
C GLU A 11 9.33 -2.43 -5.55
N ASP A 12 9.16 -1.47 -4.64
CA ASP A 12 8.43 -1.69 -3.38
C ASP A 12 6.91 -1.59 -3.56
N ILE A 13 6.44 -0.73 -4.47
CA ILE A 13 5.01 -0.33 -4.58
C ILE A 13 4.09 -1.55 -4.66
N ARG A 14 4.43 -2.54 -5.49
CA ARG A 14 3.58 -3.72 -5.65
C ARG A 14 3.50 -4.52 -4.34
N SER A 15 4.65 -4.82 -3.74
CA SER A 15 4.74 -5.57 -2.48
C SER A 15 4.03 -4.83 -1.34
N ALA A 16 4.10 -3.50 -1.33
CA ALA A 16 3.42 -2.64 -0.38
C ALA A 16 1.89 -2.74 -0.53
N LEU A 17 1.35 -2.61 -1.74
CA LEU A 17 -0.09 -2.71 -2.00
C LEU A 17 -0.64 -4.11 -1.73
N ASP A 18 0.11 -5.16 -2.08
CA ASP A 18 -0.27 -6.55 -1.76
C ASP A 18 -0.32 -6.75 -0.24
N LEU A 19 0.63 -6.18 0.52
CA LEU A 19 0.61 -6.19 1.98
C LEU A 19 -0.59 -5.43 2.53
N ALA A 20 -0.91 -4.25 1.99
CA ALA A 20 -2.07 -3.46 2.40
C ALA A 20 -3.37 -4.26 2.25
N LEU A 21 -3.55 -4.88 1.07
CA LEU A 21 -4.73 -5.68 0.78
C LEU A 21 -4.83 -6.87 1.73
N ARG A 22 -3.72 -7.58 1.95
CA ARG A 22 -3.71 -8.73 2.85
C ARG A 22 -4.10 -8.34 4.28
N VAL A 23 -3.49 -7.29 4.82
CA VAL A 23 -3.79 -6.81 6.17
C VAL A 23 -5.25 -6.35 6.28
N PHE A 24 -5.73 -5.58 5.30
CA PHE A 24 -7.14 -5.15 5.27
C PHE A 24 -8.10 -6.35 5.26
N MET A 25 -7.87 -7.34 4.39
CA MET A 25 -8.73 -8.53 4.29
C MET A 25 -8.71 -9.36 5.57
N GLU A 26 -7.56 -9.49 6.22
CA GLU A 26 -7.38 -10.34 7.40
C GLU A 26 -7.91 -9.70 8.69
N TYR A 27 -7.73 -8.39 8.87
CA TYR A 27 -7.97 -7.71 10.14
C TYR A 27 -9.15 -6.73 10.11
N ASP A 28 -9.35 -6.00 9.01
CA ASP A 28 -10.31 -4.88 8.98
C ASP A 28 -11.62 -5.23 8.27
N SER A 29 -11.59 -6.14 7.28
CA SER A 29 -12.74 -6.41 6.40
C SER A 29 -14.01 -6.85 7.13
N LEU A 30 -13.85 -7.51 8.28
CA LEU A 30 -14.95 -8.00 9.12
C LEU A 30 -15.83 -6.84 9.64
N ASP A 31 -15.24 -5.67 9.87
CA ASP A 31 -15.94 -4.50 10.41
C ASP A 31 -16.60 -3.62 9.32
N TYR A 32 -16.19 -3.80 8.05
CA TYR A 32 -16.64 -2.97 6.92
C TYR A 32 -17.85 -3.55 6.18
N GLY A 33 -18.13 -4.84 6.33
CA GLY A 33 -19.16 -5.55 5.58
C GLY A 33 -18.79 -5.77 4.10
N PRO A 34 -19.56 -6.59 3.36
CA PRO A 34 -19.13 -7.12 2.06
C PRO A 34 -18.98 -6.05 0.98
N GLU A 35 -19.87 -5.07 0.92
CA GLU A 35 -19.85 -4.03 -0.12
C GLU A 35 -18.66 -3.07 0.04
N HIS A 36 -18.36 -2.62 1.27
CA HIS A 36 -17.22 -1.74 1.51
C HIS A 36 -15.90 -2.50 1.40
N THR A 37 -15.86 -3.76 1.81
CA THR A 37 -14.71 -4.65 1.60
C THR A 37 -14.38 -4.77 0.12
N GLU A 38 -15.39 -5.01 -0.72
CA GLU A 38 -15.21 -5.13 -2.16
C GLU A 38 -14.74 -3.82 -2.79
N ARG A 39 -15.31 -2.67 -2.37
CA ARG A 39 -14.84 -1.35 -2.82
C ARG A 39 -13.37 -1.11 -2.46
N MET A 40 -12.95 -1.47 -1.25
CA MET A 40 -11.56 -1.30 -0.81
C MET A 40 -10.63 -2.20 -1.62
N ARG A 41 -11.01 -3.47 -1.82
CA ARG A 41 -10.26 -4.43 -2.66
C ARG A 41 -10.05 -3.87 -4.07
N LEU A 42 -11.13 -3.46 -4.73
CA LEU A 42 -11.08 -2.89 -6.08
C LEU A 42 -10.22 -1.62 -6.13
N SER A 43 -10.32 -0.75 -5.12
CA SER A 43 -9.48 0.46 -5.03
C SER A 43 -7.99 0.14 -4.92
N ILE A 44 -7.61 -0.91 -4.18
CA ILE A 44 -6.20 -1.32 -4.07
C ILE A 44 -5.75 -1.97 -5.39
N GLU A 45 -6.58 -2.82 -6.00
CA GLU A 45 -6.29 -3.46 -7.29
C GLU A 45 -6.10 -2.46 -8.44
N GLU A 46 -6.90 -1.39 -8.47
CA GLU A 46 -6.75 -0.30 -9.43
C GLU A 46 -5.37 0.37 -9.29
N ARG A 47 -4.91 0.60 -8.06
CA ARG A 47 -3.58 1.18 -7.77
C ARG A 47 -2.45 0.21 -8.12
N ILE A 48 -2.67 -1.09 -7.95
CA ILE A 48 -1.74 -2.13 -8.42
C ILE A 48 -1.61 -2.10 -9.94
N ALA A 49 -2.73 -1.92 -10.65
CA ALA A 49 -2.75 -1.81 -12.10
C ALA A 49 -2.19 -0.48 -12.62
N ASN A 50 -2.23 0.58 -11.80
CA ASN A 50 -1.77 1.92 -12.15
C ASN A 50 -0.84 2.54 -11.07
N PRO A 51 0.42 2.08 -10.97
CA PRO A 51 1.36 2.57 -9.97
C PRO A 51 1.92 3.97 -10.28
N ASP A 52 1.65 4.53 -11.46
CA ASP A 52 2.17 5.83 -11.89
C ASP A 52 1.73 6.99 -10.99
N ILE A 53 0.64 6.83 -10.24
CA ILE A 53 0.18 7.81 -9.25
C ILE A 53 1.20 8.06 -8.12
N TYR A 54 2.08 7.09 -7.83
CA TYR A 54 3.15 7.23 -6.84
C TYR A 54 4.44 7.79 -7.47
N LEU A 55 4.68 7.46 -8.74
CA LEU A 55 5.86 7.92 -9.48
C LEU A 55 5.72 9.38 -9.91
N SER A 56 4.50 9.83 -10.18
CA SER A 56 4.16 11.21 -10.51
C SER A 56 4.12 12.15 -9.30
N GLY A 57 4.26 11.64 -8.07
CA GLY A 57 4.20 12.44 -6.84
C GLY A 57 2.79 12.84 -6.40
N ASN A 58 1.75 12.46 -7.15
CA ASN A 58 0.35 12.70 -6.77
C ASN A 58 -0.01 12.00 -5.44
N ARG A 59 0.58 10.83 -5.20
CA ARG A 59 0.57 10.12 -3.92
C ARG A 59 2.00 9.86 -3.46
N LEU A 60 2.19 9.90 -2.15
CA LEU A 60 3.44 9.49 -1.52
C LEU A 60 3.20 8.18 -0.78
N MET A 61 4.14 7.25 -0.93
CA MET A 61 4.15 5.98 -0.21
C MET A 61 5.48 5.85 0.53
N PHE A 62 5.40 5.52 1.81
CA PHE A 62 6.56 5.16 2.62
C PHE A 62 6.43 3.72 3.06
N VAL A 63 7.55 3.00 3.06
CA VAL A 63 7.62 1.59 3.42
C VAL A 63 8.57 1.40 4.59
N ALA A 64 8.19 0.48 5.48
CA ALA A 64 9.08 -0.13 6.45
C ALA A 64 9.59 -1.46 5.88
N LEU A 65 10.90 -1.66 5.92
CA LEU A 65 11.58 -2.84 5.40
C LEU A 65 12.33 -3.57 6.52
N ASP A 66 12.30 -4.90 6.47
CA ASP A 66 13.26 -5.78 7.15
C ASP A 66 14.11 -6.44 6.06
N ASP A 67 15.39 -6.07 5.99
CA ASP A 67 16.26 -6.21 4.81
C ASP A 67 15.62 -5.63 3.53
N LYS A 68 15.05 -6.50 2.70
CA LYS A 68 14.41 -6.15 1.41
C LYS A 68 12.92 -6.41 1.41
N LYS A 69 12.38 -6.95 2.51
CA LYS A 69 10.98 -7.32 2.60
C LYS A 69 10.18 -6.14 3.13
N VAL A 70 9.16 -5.71 2.39
CA VAL A 70 8.18 -4.74 2.89
C VAL A 70 7.37 -5.38 4.02
N ILE A 71 7.39 -4.74 5.19
CA ILE A 71 6.69 -5.19 6.41
C ILE A 71 5.67 -4.17 6.93
N GLY A 72 5.64 -2.97 6.37
CA GLY A 72 4.68 -1.94 6.73
C GLY A 72 4.65 -0.84 5.67
N ILE A 73 3.52 -0.15 5.58
CA ILE A 73 3.30 0.90 4.59
C ILE A 73 2.53 2.05 5.22
N ILE A 74 2.73 3.25 4.70
CA ILE A 74 1.80 4.36 4.88
C ILE A 74 1.68 5.12 3.56
N GLU A 75 0.46 5.55 3.25
CA GLU A 75 0.15 6.37 2.09
C GLU A 75 -0.37 7.73 2.53
N THR A 76 0.00 8.76 1.79
CA THR A 76 -0.55 10.11 1.93
C THR A 76 -0.65 10.77 0.57
N TYR A 77 -1.43 11.84 0.48
CA TYR A 77 -1.41 12.73 -0.68
C TYR A 77 -0.05 13.43 -0.79
N GLY A 78 0.39 13.67 -2.02
CA GLY A 78 1.50 14.57 -2.28
C GLY A 78 1.09 16.04 -2.09
N ASN A 79 2.08 16.91 -1.86
CA ASN A 79 1.87 18.35 -1.73
C ASN A 79 1.89 19.06 -3.10
N ASN A 80 1.08 18.59 -4.06
CA ASN A 80 0.88 19.34 -5.31
C ASN A 80 0.11 20.63 -5.04
#